data_AF-A0A2T0B247-F1
#
_entry.id   AF-A0A2T0B247-F1
#
_cell.length_a   1.000
_cell.length_b   1.000
_cell.length_c   1.000
_cell.angle_alpha   90.00
_cell.angle_beta   90.00
_cell.angle_gamma   90.00
#
_symmetry.space_group_name_H-M   'P 1'
#
loop_
_entity.id
_entity.type
_entity.pdbx_description
1 polymer ?
#
loop_
_entity_poly.entity_id
_entity_poly.type
_entity_poly.pdbx_seq_one_letter_code
_entity_poly.pdbx_strand_id
1 'polypeptide(L)'
;MTKFIVTLKQNNPLIHFQGDQSGATIRGTEFKPKLDKFLIKNAFLGNFELYKQYLVGYKVGRTKDDFKDKEAFNYKIKFYNMKNLQSKRKQDKYKLKFDTVQVEIFSFYKNLLDIIAKNLPEFLEKNNFGSGQSKGHNGSFCINSDNEFILDGEKFYFNNVNKKEQSVKNKEHIKKKEDKLNLEGYLDPSILEKLKELRNSLE
;
A
#
# COMPACT_ATOMS: atom_id res chain seq x y z
N MET A 1 -19.92 -2.13 -0.83
CA MET A 1 -18.62 -2.42 -1.47
C MET A 1 -17.73 -1.24 -1.16
N THR A 2 -16.68 -1.45 -0.38
CA THR A 2 -15.86 -0.35 0.13
C THR A 2 -14.84 0.07 -0.92
N LYS A 3 -14.50 1.37 -0.92
CA LYS A 3 -13.63 2.00 -1.91
C LYS A 3 -12.56 2.83 -1.21
N PHE A 4 -11.32 2.68 -1.64
CA PHE A 4 -10.19 3.50 -1.25
C PHE A 4 -9.73 4.32 -2.46
N ILE A 5 -9.60 5.64 -2.30
CA ILE A 5 -9.19 6.57 -3.35
C ILE A 5 -8.04 7.42 -2.84
N VAL A 6 -6.99 7.55 -3.64
CA VAL A 6 -5.84 8.39 -3.32
C VAL A 6 -5.28 9.02 -4.58
N THR A 7 -4.73 10.22 -4.46
CA THR A 7 -4.04 10.90 -5.55
C THR A 7 -2.53 10.77 -5.35
N LEU A 8 -1.86 10.26 -6.38
CA LEU A 8 -0.40 10.13 -6.43
C LEU A 8 0.18 11.23 -7.32
N LYS A 9 1.28 11.82 -6.87
CA LYS A 9 2.08 12.77 -7.63
C LYS A 9 3.31 12.06 -8.20
N GLN A 10 3.63 12.37 -9.45
CA GLN A 10 4.84 11.85 -10.08
C GLN A 10 6.06 12.64 -9.61
N ASN A 11 7.09 11.95 -9.12
CA ASN A 11 8.39 12.56 -8.87
C ASN A 11 9.25 12.55 -10.12
N ASN A 12 9.26 11.41 -10.82
CA ASN A 12 10.15 11.18 -11.94
C ASN A 12 9.40 10.59 -13.15
N PRO A 13 9.82 10.91 -14.40
CA PRO A 13 9.19 10.38 -15.61
C PRO A 13 9.07 8.86 -15.60
N LEU A 14 7.94 8.36 -16.09
CA LEU A 14 7.64 6.94 -16.19
C LEU A 14 7.94 6.51 -17.62
N ILE A 15 8.88 5.58 -17.81
CA ILE A 15 9.08 4.99 -19.14
C ILE A 15 8.03 3.90 -19.33
N HIS A 16 7.12 4.11 -20.29
CA HIS A 16 5.98 3.24 -20.55
C HIS A 16 6.01 2.73 -21.99
N PHE A 17 5.77 1.42 -22.16
CA PHE A 17 5.77 0.75 -23.46
C PHE A 17 4.65 1.22 -24.38
N GLN A 18 3.57 1.78 -23.82
CA GLN A 18 2.47 2.43 -24.52
C GLN A 18 2.43 3.95 -24.25
N GLY A 19 3.60 4.60 -24.16
CA GLY A 19 3.69 6.03 -23.84
C GLY A 19 2.88 6.96 -24.77
N ASP A 20 2.63 6.52 -26.00
CA ASP A 20 1.83 7.26 -27.00
C ASP A 20 0.33 7.13 -26.86
N GLN A 21 -0.15 6.16 -26.10
CA GLN A 21 -1.57 5.91 -26.01
C GLN A 21 -2.21 6.91 -25.04
N SER A 22 -3.29 7.54 -25.49
CA SER A 22 -4.09 8.42 -24.64
C SER A 22 -4.56 7.64 -23.41
N GLY A 23 -4.30 8.18 -22.21
CA GLY A 23 -4.66 7.54 -20.95
C GLY A 23 -3.63 6.53 -20.42
N ALA A 24 -2.45 6.42 -21.01
CA ALA A 24 -1.37 5.62 -20.43
C ALA A 24 -0.97 6.14 -19.03
N THR A 25 -0.88 5.21 -18.06
CA THR A 25 -0.59 5.47 -16.63
C THR A 25 0.23 4.31 -16.05
N ILE A 26 0.34 4.23 -14.71
CA ILE A 26 0.89 3.03 -14.05
C ILE A 26 0.07 1.80 -14.46
N ARG A 27 0.76 0.75 -14.92
CA ARG A 27 0.10 -0.49 -15.29
C ARG A 27 -0.36 -1.25 -14.05
N GLY A 28 -1.65 -1.55 -13.95
CA GLY A 28 -2.21 -2.33 -12.84
C GLY A 28 -1.57 -3.72 -12.68
N THR A 29 -1.16 -4.37 -13.78
CA THR A 29 -0.47 -5.67 -13.74
C THR A 29 0.98 -5.58 -13.23
N GLU A 30 1.51 -4.37 -13.05
CA GLU A 30 2.80 -4.16 -12.38
C GLU A 30 2.59 -3.77 -10.92
N PHE A 31 1.68 -2.82 -10.68
CA PHE A 31 1.41 -2.30 -9.34
C PHE A 31 0.82 -3.35 -8.41
N LYS A 32 -0.24 -4.05 -8.84
CA LYS A 32 -0.96 -5.01 -7.98
C LYS A 32 -0.08 -6.16 -7.49
N PRO A 33 0.68 -6.87 -8.34
CA PRO A 33 1.54 -7.95 -7.86
C PRO A 33 2.64 -7.48 -6.90
N LYS A 34 3.18 -6.26 -7.10
CA LYS A 34 4.15 -5.66 -6.17
C LYS A 34 3.52 -5.31 -4.84
N LEU A 35 2.33 -4.71 -4.85
CA LEU A 35 1.59 -4.39 -3.63
C LEU A 35 1.22 -5.66 -2.85
N ASP A 36 0.72 -6.68 -3.52
CA ASP A 36 0.35 -7.97 -2.88
C ASP A 36 1.57 -8.56 -2.16
N LYS A 37 2.71 -8.66 -2.85
CA LYS A 37 3.98 -9.13 -2.24
C LYS A 37 4.44 -8.26 -1.07
N PHE A 38 4.32 -6.94 -1.21
CA PHE A 38 4.70 -6.00 -0.15
C PHE A 38 3.85 -6.21 1.11
N LEU A 39 2.54 -6.35 0.95
CA LEU A 39 1.61 -6.54 2.08
C LEU A 39 1.84 -7.89 2.76
N ILE A 40 2.02 -8.97 1.99
CA ILE A 40 2.33 -10.30 2.54
C ILE A 40 3.58 -10.22 3.41
N LYS A 41 4.63 -9.54 2.93
CA LYS A 41 5.91 -9.42 3.66
C LYS A 41 5.84 -8.47 4.86
N ASN A 42 5.30 -7.27 4.69
CA ASN A 42 5.42 -6.20 5.69
C ASN A 42 4.19 -6.05 6.59
N ALA A 43 2.98 -6.26 6.06
CA ALA A 43 1.74 -6.13 6.83
C ALA A 43 1.37 -7.44 7.53
N PHE A 44 1.61 -8.58 6.87
CA PHE A 44 1.23 -9.91 7.39
C PHE A 44 2.43 -10.75 7.85
N LEU A 45 3.65 -10.22 7.77
CA LEU A 45 4.90 -10.88 8.22
C LEU A 45 5.10 -12.28 7.62
N GLY A 46 4.55 -12.54 6.43
CA GLY A 46 4.59 -13.84 5.77
C GLY A 46 3.68 -14.92 6.38
N ASN A 47 2.85 -14.57 7.37
CA ASN A 47 1.96 -15.51 8.04
C ASN A 47 0.65 -15.71 7.24
N PHE A 48 0.54 -16.89 6.60
CA PHE A 48 -0.59 -17.28 5.75
C PHE A 48 -1.94 -17.17 6.46
N GLU A 49 -2.00 -17.47 7.75
CA GLU A 49 -3.25 -17.46 8.52
C GLU A 49 -3.88 -16.07 8.60
N LEU A 50 -3.07 -15.01 8.57
CA LEU A 50 -3.53 -13.63 8.67
C LEU A 50 -4.13 -13.09 7.36
N TYR A 51 -3.71 -13.63 6.21
CA TYR A 51 -4.08 -13.09 4.90
C TYR A 51 -4.87 -14.04 3.99
N LYS A 52 -4.96 -15.34 4.33
CA LYS A 52 -5.63 -16.35 3.50
C LYS A 52 -7.05 -15.99 3.10
N GLN A 53 -7.82 -15.36 4.00
CA GLN A 53 -9.20 -14.94 3.75
C GLN A 53 -9.34 -13.88 2.64
N TYR A 54 -8.27 -13.12 2.41
CA TYR A 54 -8.24 -12.08 1.39
C TYR A 54 -7.81 -12.60 0.01
N LEU A 55 -7.35 -13.84 -0.10
CA LEU A 55 -6.89 -14.40 -1.37
C LEU A 55 -8.04 -14.75 -2.31
N VAL A 56 -7.82 -14.57 -3.60
CA VAL A 56 -8.76 -15.00 -4.64
C VAL A 56 -8.84 -16.52 -4.64
N GLY A 57 -10.06 -17.06 -4.51
CA GLY A 57 -10.31 -18.50 -4.58
C GLY A 57 -10.07 -19.27 -3.28
N TYR A 58 -9.79 -18.59 -2.16
CA TYR A 58 -9.69 -19.23 -0.86
C TYR A 58 -11.01 -19.89 -0.44
N LYS A 59 -10.89 -21.12 0.06
CA LYS A 59 -11.96 -21.92 0.66
C LYS A 59 -11.40 -22.61 1.89
N VAL A 60 -12.26 -22.90 2.86
CA VAL A 60 -11.88 -23.65 4.07
C VAL A 60 -11.21 -24.97 3.66
N GLY A 61 -10.07 -25.28 4.27
CA GLY A 61 -9.27 -26.48 3.98
C GLY A 61 -8.14 -26.29 2.97
N ARG A 62 -8.01 -25.11 2.33
CA ARG A 62 -6.86 -24.80 1.46
C ARG A 62 -5.62 -24.41 2.28
N THR A 63 -4.46 -24.92 1.88
CA THR A 63 -3.16 -24.59 2.46
C THR A 63 -2.38 -23.63 1.56
N LYS A 64 -1.23 -23.14 2.02
CA LYS A 64 -0.38 -22.25 1.23
C LYS A 64 0.09 -22.89 -0.09
N ASP A 65 0.33 -24.20 -0.09
CA ASP A 65 0.82 -24.95 -1.26
C ASP A 65 -0.19 -24.98 -2.41
N ASP A 66 -1.49 -24.84 -2.10
CA ASP A 66 -2.54 -24.71 -3.12
C ASP A 66 -2.40 -23.44 -3.96
N PHE A 67 -1.81 -22.38 -3.38
CA PHE A 67 -1.68 -21.07 -4.03
C PHE A 67 -0.37 -20.92 -4.79
N LYS A 68 0.64 -21.78 -4.54
CA LYS A 68 1.97 -21.72 -5.18
C LYS A 68 2.48 -20.27 -5.27
N ASP A 69 2.84 -19.80 -6.47
CA ASP A 69 3.28 -18.43 -6.76
C ASP A 69 2.14 -17.44 -7.05
N LYS A 70 0.88 -17.85 -6.87
CA LYS A 70 -0.33 -17.09 -7.26
C LYS A 70 -1.10 -16.57 -6.04
N GLU A 71 -0.39 -16.04 -5.05
CA GLU A 71 -0.98 -15.34 -3.90
C GLU A 71 -1.48 -13.95 -4.33
N ALA A 72 -2.65 -13.90 -4.97
CA ALA A 72 -3.29 -12.66 -5.39
C ALA A 72 -4.46 -12.30 -4.46
N PHE A 73 -4.45 -11.08 -3.94
CA PHE A 73 -5.55 -10.59 -3.10
C PHE A 73 -6.79 -10.22 -3.93
N ASN A 74 -7.97 -10.45 -3.35
CA ASN A 74 -9.27 -10.16 -3.93
C ASN A 74 -9.62 -8.67 -3.78
N TYR A 75 -8.95 -7.84 -4.56
CA TYR A 75 -9.30 -6.45 -4.78
C TYR A 75 -9.08 -6.07 -6.25
N LYS A 76 -9.82 -5.06 -6.70
CA LYS A 76 -9.65 -4.45 -8.03
C LYS A 76 -8.95 -3.10 -7.87
N ILE A 77 -8.06 -2.77 -8.79
CA ILE A 77 -7.37 -1.48 -8.82
C ILE A 77 -7.61 -0.79 -10.17
N LYS A 78 -7.81 0.51 -10.14
CA LYS A 78 -7.94 1.36 -11.33
C LYS A 78 -7.07 2.60 -11.20
N PHE A 79 -6.53 3.05 -12.32
CA PHE A 79 -5.69 4.23 -12.42
C PHE A 79 -6.34 5.21 -13.39
N TYR A 80 -6.40 6.48 -13.00
CA TYR A 80 -6.95 7.57 -13.79
C TYR A 80 -5.91 8.67 -13.91
N ASN A 81 -5.57 9.02 -15.14
CA ASN A 81 -4.71 10.17 -15.40
C ASN A 81 -5.54 11.45 -15.24
N MET A 82 -5.19 12.28 -14.26
CA MET A 82 -5.94 13.51 -13.99
C MET A 82 -5.46 14.68 -14.85
N LYS A 83 -4.17 14.71 -15.20
CA LYS A 83 -3.56 15.76 -16.01
C LYS A 83 -2.40 15.21 -16.84
N ASN A 84 -2.61 15.15 -18.15
CA ASN A 84 -1.58 14.80 -19.12
C ASN A 84 -0.64 16.00 -19.36
N LEU A 85 0.63 15.88 -18.98
CA LEU A 85 1.68 16.76 -19.50
C LEU A 85 2.29 16.09 -20.73
N GLN A 86 1.60 16.15 -21.86
CA GLN A 86 2.16 15.63 -23.11
C GLN A 86 3.36 16.48 -23.54
N SER A 87 4.50 15.85 -23.82
CA SER A 87 5.62 16.52 -24.47
C SER A 87 5.33 16.62 -25.98
N LYS A 88 5.49 17.81 -26.55
CA LYS A 88 5.35 18.03 -28.01
C LYS A 88 6.52 17.46 -28.84
N ARG A 89 7.49 16.78 -28.22
CA ARG A 89 8.75 16.35 -28.84
C ARG A 89 8.71 14.86 -29.22
N LYS A 90 8.96 14.54 -30.51
CA LYS A 90 9.00 13.17 -31.06
C LYS A 90 9.95 12.20 -30.33
N GLN A 91 11.00 12.69 -29.65
CA GLN A 91 11.98 11.86 -28.95
C GLN A 91 11.53 11.35 -27.56
N ASP A 92 10.46 11.90 -26.99
CA ASP A 92 9.97 11.53 -25.66
C ASP A 92 8.80 10.53 -25.69
N LYS A 93 8.62 9.86 -26.83
CA LYS A 93 7.51 8.95 -27.17
C LYS A 93 7.17 7.92 -26.07
N TYR A 94 8.18 7.48 -25.33
CA TYR A 94 8.06 6.47 -24.28
C TYR A 94 8.05 7.03 -22.85
N LYS A 95 8.29 8.33 -22.67
CA LYS A 95 8.37 8.98 -21.35
C LYS A 95 7.04 9.66 -21.03
N LEU A 96 6.29 9.04 -20.13
CA LEU A 96 5.08 9.62 -19.58
C LEU A 96 5.43 10.61 -18.46
N LYS A 97 4.94 11.84 -18.65
CA LYS A 97 4.87 12.86 -17.60
C LYS A 97 3.39 13.15 -17.33
N PHE A 98 2.99 12.97 -16.09
CA PHE A 98 1.68 13.35 -15.57
C PHE A 98 1.90 14.14 -14.29
N ASP A 99 1.06 15.13 -14.05
CA ASP A 99 1.11 15.92 -12.81
C ASP A 99 0.65 15.01 -11.64
N THR A 100 -0.51 14.38 -11.85
CA THR A 100 -1.17 13.55 -10.85
C THR A 100 -1.89 12.35 -11.48
N VAL A 101 -1.91 11.24 -10.73
CA VAL A 101 -2.63 10.00 -11.06
C VAL A 101 -3.54 9.65 -9.88
N GLN A 102 -4.83 9.50 -10.13
CA GLN A 102 -5.75 9.01 -9.13
C GLN A 102 -5.76 7.48 -9.16
N VAL A 103 -5.69 6.87 -7.99
CA VAL A 103 -5.73 5.42 -7.77
C VAL A 103 -6.99 5.08 -7.00
N GLU A 104 -7.76 4.13 -7.53
CA GLU A 104 -8.96 3.61 -6.88
C GLU A 104 -8.81 2.11 -6.63
N ILE A 105 -8.95 1.71 -5.37
CA ILE A 105 -8.89 0.31 -4.94
C ILE A 105 -10.26 -0.08 -4.38
N PHE A 106 -10.78 -1.20 -4.87
CA PHE A 106 -12.09 -1.73 -4.50
C PHE A 106 -11.94 -3.12 -3.91
N SER A 107 -12.53 -3.35 -2.74
CA SER A 107 -12.61 -4.68 -2.15
C SER A 107 -13.95 -4.87 -1.42
N PHE A 108 -14.29 -6.11 -1.14
CA PHE A 108 -15.37 -6.44 -0.21
C PHE A 108 -14.88 -6.42 1.25
N TYR A 109 -13.56 -6.53 1.46
CA TYR A 109 -12.95 -6.59 2.76
C TYR A 109 -12.48 -5.20 3.20
N LYS A 110 -13.22 -4.56 4.10
CA LYS A 110 -12.84 -3.24 4.65
C LYS A 110 -11.46 -3.28 5.32
N ASN A 111 -11.22 -4.29 6.15
CA ASN A 111 -9.93 -4.50 6.82
C ASN A 111 -8.74 -4.57 5.84
N LEU A 112 -8.93 -5.15 4.65
CA LEU A 112 -7.89 -5.20 3.63
C LEU A 112 -7.58 -3.81 3.09
N LEU A 113 -8.60 -2.97 2.87
CA LEU A 113 -8.41 -1.59 2.42
C LEU A 113 -7.72 -0.75 3.49
N ASP A 114 -8.05 -0.94 4.76
CA ASP A 114 -7.38 -0.26 5.89
C ASP A 114 -5.89 -0.61 5.94
N ILE A 115 -5.58 -1.89 5.79
CA ILE A 115 -4.20 -2.40 5.72
C ILE A 115 -3.49 -1.81 4.51
N ILE A 116 -4.12 -1.79 3.34
CA ILE A 116 -3.57 -1.19 2.12
C ILE A 116 -3.28 0.30 2.34
N ALA A 117 -4.24 1.05 2.87
CA ALA A 117 -4.08 2.48 3.14
C ALA A 117 -2.88 2.71 4.06
N LYS A 118 -2.79 2.02 5.19
CA LYS A 118 -1.69 2.18 6.15
C LYS A 118 -0.31 1.90 5.55
N ASN A 119 -0.21 0.94 4.64
CA ASN A 119 1.06 0.47 4.07
C ASN A 119 1.43 1.16 2.74
N LEU A 120 0.49 1.89 2.12
CA LEU A 120 0.70 2.50 0.82
C LEU A 120 1.87 3.52 0.79
N PRO A 121 2.06 4.41 1.78
CA PRO A 121 3.18 5.35 1.75
C PRO A 121 4.53 4.63 1.68
N GLU A 122 4.75 3.66 2.56
CA GLU A 122 6.00 2.88 2.63
C GLU A 122 6.20 2.03 1.37
N PHE A 123 5.11 1.50 0.80
CA PHE A 123 5.16 0.79 -0.47
C PHE A 123 5.67 1.68 -1.60
N LEU A 124 5.16 2.91 -1.72
CA LEU A 124 5.56 3.86 -2.77
C LEU A 124 7.01 4.31 -2.62
N GLU A 125 7.49 4.50 -1.39
CA GLU A 125 8.89 4.86 -1.13
C GLU A 125 9.87 3.77 -1.58
N LYS A 126 9.49 2.50 -1.43
CA LYS A 126 10.34 1.35 -1.75
C LYS A 126 10.19 0.84 -3.19
N ASN A 127 9.20 1.32 -3.94
CA ASN A 127 8.88 0.79 -5.26
C ASN A 127 8.87 1.88 -6.33
N ASN A 128 9.56 1.58 -7.43
CA ASN A 128 9.49 2.33 -8.68
C ASN A 128 8.68 1.55 -9.71
N PHE A 129 8.18 2.24 -10.75
CA PHE A 129 7.35 1.66 -11.81
C PHE A 129 7.92 1.93 -13.22
N GLY A 130 7.49 1.14 -14.21
CA GLY A 130 7.88 1.30 -15.62
C GLY A 130 9.27 0.74 -15.96
N SER A 131 9.78 1.03 -17.16
CA SER A 131 11.05 0.44 -17.62
C SER A 131 12.28 1.13 -16.99
N GLY A 132 13.28 0.34 -16.60
CA GLY A 132 14.57 0.85 -16.10
C GLY A 132 14.61 1.21 -14.60
N GLN A 133 13.75 0.61 -13.78
CA GLN A 133 13.66 0.85 -12.33
C GLN A 133 14.96 0.64 -11.56
N SER A 134 15.82 -0.27 -12.03
CA SER A 134 17.11 -0.60 -11.41
C SER A 134 18.11 0.56 -11.41
N LYS A 135 17.87 1.60 -12.23
CA LYS A 135 18.74 2.76 -12.34
C LYS A 135 18.29 3.94 -11.46
N GLY A 136 17.35 3.74 -10.54
CA GLY A 136 17.02 4.72 -9.49
C GLY A 136 16.34 6.02 -9.93
N HIS A 137 16.02 6.19 -11.22
CA HIS A 137 15.61 7.51 -11.74
C HIS A 137 14.23 7.56 -12.39
N ASN A 138 13.50 6.45 -12.54
CA ASN A 138 12.26 6.43 -13.34
C ASN A 138 11.07 5.88 -12.55
N GLY A 139 9.92 6.55 -12.71
CA GLY A 139 8.62 6.08 -12.23
C GLY A 139 8.49 6.00 -10.71
N SER A 140 9.09 6.95 -9.98
CA SER A 140 8.82 7.16 -8.54
C SER A 140 7.57 8.02 -8.36
N PHE A 141 6.79 7.70 -7.34
CA PHE A 141 5.55 8.38 -6.98
C PHE A 141 5.53 8.66 -5.49
N CYS A 142 4.91 9.78 -5.12
CA CYS A 142 4.55 10.08 -3.74
C CYS A 142 3.04 10.32 -3.64
N ILE A 143 2.54 10.32 -2.42
CA ILE A 143 1.18 10.77 -2.15
C ILE A 143 1.13 12.27 -2.42
N ASN A 144 0.00 12.77 -2.94
CA ASN A 144 -0.18 14.19 -3.19
C ASN A 144 0.15 15.02 -1.94
N SER A 145 0.56 16.28 -2.12
CA SER A 145 1.04 17.17 -1.04
C SER A 145 0.06 17.35 0.10
N ASP A 146 -1.24 17.17 -0.15
CA ASP A 146 -2.29 17.25 0.87
C ASP A 146 -2.32 16.01 1.79
N ASN A 147 -1.61 14.93 1.42
CA ASN A 147 -1.63 13.62 2.10
C ASN A 147 -3.05 13.07 2.28
N GLU A 148 -3.95 13.41 1.37
CA GLU A 148 -5.37 13.07 1.46
C GLU A 148 -5.68 11.72 0.81
N PHE A 149 -6.55 10.95 1.45
CA PHE A 149 -7.20 9.80 0.85
C PHE A 149 -8.66 9.73 1.26
N ILE A 150 -9.47 9.05 0.46
CA ILE A 150 -10.88 8.80 0.74
C ILE A 150 -11.03 7.30 0.99
N LEU A 151 -11.65 6.94 2.09
CA LEU A 151 -12.01 5.56 2.39
C LEU A 151 -13.51 5.51 2.68
N ASP A 152 -14.23 4.74 1.87
CA ASP A 152 -15.69 4.55 2.00
C ASP A 152 -16.51 5.86 1.97
N GLY A 153 -16.00 6.87 1.24
CA GLY A 153 -16.62 8.19 1.14
C GLY A 153 -16.18 9.20 2.20
N GLU A 154 -15.47 8.74 3.23
CA GLU A 154 -14.90 9.59 4.28
C GLU A 154 -13.47 10.01 3.93
N LYS A 155 -13.13 11.27 4.26
CA LYS A 155 -11.83 11.86 3.96
C LYS A 155 -10.87 11.68 5.13
N PHE A 156 -9.67 11.21 4.85
CA PHE A 156 -8.60 10.94 5.81
C PHE A 156 -7.28 11.54 5.33
N TYR A 157 -6.31 11.58 6.25
CA TYR A 157 -4.98 12.10 6.02
C TYR A 157 -3.92 11.08 6.42
N PHE A 158 -2.88 10.91 5.60
CA PHE A 158 -1.68 10.21 6.03
C PHE A 158 -0.96 11.10 7.03
N ASN A 159 -0.94 10.70 8.30
CA ASN A 159 -0.10 11.34 9.29
C ASN A 159 1.35 11.22 8.82
N ASN A 160 2.03 12.35 8.61
CA ASN A 160 3.42 12.41 8.15
C ASN A 160 4.29 11.47 9.00
N VAL A 161 4.59 10.28 8.48
CA VAL A 161 5.65 9.41 8.98
C VAL A 161 6.95 9.99 8.46
N ASN A 162 7.32 11.18 8.94
CA ASN A 162 8.66 11.77 8.87
C ASN A 162 8.73 13.05 9.72
N LYS A 163 8.67 12.86 11.04
CA LYS A 163 9.43 13.67 12.01
C LYS A 163 10.20 12.72 12.93
N LYS A 164 11.20 12.02 12.40
CA LYS A 164 12.40 11.80 13.22
C LYS A 164 13.11 13.16 13.27
N GLU A 165 13.44 13.61 14.46
CA GLU A 165 13.94 14.97 14.81
C GLU A 165 12.85 16.03 15.10
N GLN A 166 12.00 15.80 16.09
CA GLN A 166 11.58 16.85 17.05
C GLN A 166 10.82 16.26 18.25
N SER A 167 11.46 15.36 18.99
CA SER A 167 11.01 14.99 20.34
C SER A 167 12.17 14.49 21.21
N VAL A 168 13.25 15.26 21.24
CA VAL A 168 14.19 15.29 22.39
C VAL A 168 13.79 16.39 23.40
N LYS A 169 12.64 17.08 23.21
CA LYS A 169 12.20 18.15 24.14
C LYS A 169 10.80 18.06 24.75
N ASN A 170 10.02 16.99 24.53
CA ASN A 170 8.73 16.83 25.23
C ASN A 170 8.74 15.56 26.10
N LYS A 171 9.67 15.50 27.07
CA LYS A 171 9.71 14.48 28.13
C LYS A 171 8.73 14.72 29.29
N GLU A 172 7.86 15.74 29.22
CA GLU A 172 7.06 16.13 30.40
C GLU A 172 5.54 16.02 30.26
N HIS A 173 4.99 15.62 29.10
CA HIS A 173 3.52 15.54 28.93
C HIS A 173 2.94 14.12 28.74
N ILE A 174 3.76 13.06 28.68
CA ILE A 174 3.31 11.66 28.57
C ILE A 174 3.34 10.98 29.96
N LYS A 175 2.72 11.61 30.96
CA LYS A 175 2.52 10.99 32.29
C LYS A 175 1.04 10.81 32.67
N LYS A 176 0.09 11.01 31.75
CA LYS A 176 -1.36 11.02 32.10
C LYS A 176 -2.32 10.27 31.15
N LYS A 177 -1.85 9.39 30.27
CA LYS A 177 -2.75 8.57 29.42
C LYS A 177 -2.25 7.13 29.20
N GLU A 178 -1.58 6.55 30.20
CA GLU A 178 -1.28 5.10 30.21
C GLU A 178 -2.47 4.24 30.67
N ASP A 179 -3.57 4.86 31.13
CA ASP A 179 -4.77 4.11 31.50
C ASP A 179 -5.83 4.23 30.40
N LYS A 180 -6.18 3.08 29.80
CA LYS A 180 -7.27 2.81 28.83
C LYS A 180 -6.90 2.74 27.34
N LEU A 181 -6.17 1.69 26.96
CA LEU A 181 -6.57 0.88 25.79
C LEU A 181 -5.95 -0.52 25.87
N ASN A 182 -6.58 -1.39 26.68
CA ASN A 182 -6.22 -2.80 26.79
C ASN A 182 -6.42 -3.50 25.43
N LEU A 183 -5.36 -4.16 24.97
CA LEU A 183 -5.27 -4.99 23.76
C LEU A 183 -5.96 -6.37 23.90
N GLU A 184 -6.82 -6.58 24.90
CA GLU A 184 -7.42 -7.88 25.22
C GLU A 184 -8.66 -8.24 24.38
N GLY A 185 -9.16 -7.35 23.52
CA GLY A 185 -10.44 -7.55 22.82
C GLY A 185 -10.38 -8.14 21.41
N TYR A 186 -9.20 -8.36 20.82
CA TYR A 186 -9.07 -8.61 19.37
C TYR A 186 -8.32 -9.89 18.97
N LEU A 187 -7.92 -10.72 19.92
CA LEU A 187 -7.24 -11.98 19.65
C LEU A 187 -7.97 -13.11 20.38
N ASP A 188 -8.18 -14.22 19.68
CA ASP A 188 -8.66 -15.47 20.28
C ASP A 188 -7.78 -15.81 21.51
N PRO A 189 -8.37 -16.12 22.68
CA PRO A 189 -7.61 -16.41 23.91
C PRO A 189 -6.51 -17.46 23.71
N SER A 190 -6.72 -18.44 22.81
CA SER A 190 -5.73 -19.47 22.51
C SER A 190 -4.48 -18.93 21.78
N ILE A 191 -4.65 -17.87 20.97
CA ILE A 191 -3.53 -17.22 20.25
C ILE A 191 -2.74 -16.33 21.21
N LEU A 192 -3.44 -15.66 22.14
CA LEU A 192 -2.81 -14.82 23.16
C LEU A 192 -1.91 -15.64 24.10
N GLU A 193 -2.34 -16.86 24.44
CA GLU A 193 -1.60 -17.78 25.29
C GLU A 193 -0.32 -18.29 24.59
N LYS A 194 -0.42 -18.68 23.32
CA LYS A 194 0.74 -19.07 22.50
C LYS A 194 1.77 -17.96 22.32
N LEU A 195 1.32 -16.71 22.18
CA LEU A 195 2.22 -15.55 22.06
C LEU A 195 2.94 -15.25 23.39
N LYS A 196 2.28 -15.49 24.53
CA LYS A 196 2.89 -15.36 25.86
C LYS A 196 3.94 -16.45 26.10
N GLU A 197 3.66 -17.70 25.72
CA GLU A 197 4.61 -18.80 25.81
C GLU A 197 5.86 -18.56 24.94
N LEU A 198 5.67 -18.11 23.70
CA LEU A 198 6.79 -17.84 22.79
C LEU A 198 7.69 -16.72 23.32
N ARG A 199 7.11 -15.70 23.95
CA ARG A 199 7.84 -14.58 24.55
C ARG A 199 8.69 -15.03 25.74
N ASN A 200 8.15 -15.89 26.59
CA ASN A 200 8.87 -16.42 27.76
C ASN A 200 9.97 -17.42 27.39
N SER A 201 9.93 -18.00 26.18
CA SER A 201 11.02 -18.86 25.66
C SER A 201 12.19 -18.10 25.05
N LEU A 202 12.08 -16.78 24.89
CA LEU A 202 13.09 -15.91 24.28
C LEU A 202 13.84 -15.03 25.30
N GLU A 203 13.48 -15.10 26.58
CA GLU A 203 14.21 -14.53 27.73
C GLU A 203 14.96 -15.63 28.47
#